data_AF-A0AAD0I7K8-F1
#
_entry.id   AF-A0AAD0I7K8-F1
#
_cell.length_a   1.000
_cell.length_b   1.000
_cell.length_c   1.000
_cell.angle_alpha   90.00
_cell.angle_beta   90.00
_cell.angle_gamma   90.00
#
_symmetry.space_group_name_H-M   'P 1'
#
loop_
_entity.id
_entity.type
_entity.pdbx_description
1 polymer ?
#
loop_
_entity_poly.entity_id
_entity_poly.type
_entity_poly.pdbx_seq_one_letter_code
_entity_poly.pdbx_strand_id
1 'polypeptide(L)'
;MTITEMLSDLTAQGWSQARIAEHCNTTQPTIFRITKGGDTRYEVGKAIESLHRKITKAARKEPRPTFHSTGEIIRSGGKGR
;
A
#
# COMPACT_ATOMS: atom_id res chain seq x y z
N MET A 1 12.72 -8.98 -4.01
CA MET A 1 11.91 -8.96 -2.77
C MET A 1 11.41 -10.36 -2.51
N THR A 2 11.48 -10.81 -1.26
CA THR A 2 10.78 -12.01 -0.76
C THR A 2 9.29 -11.73 -0.58
N ILE A 3 8.46 -12.77 -0.41
CA ILE A 3 7.02 -12.60 -0.14
C ILE A 3 6.80 -11.78 1.14
N THR A 4 7.59 -12.04 2.19
CA THR A 4 7.53 -11.30 3.45
C THR A 4 7.83 -9.81 3.26
N GLU A 5 8.86 -9.47 2.47
CA GLU A 5 9.19 -8.07 2.15
C GLU A 5 8.07 -7.40 1.35
N MET A 6 7.44 -8.11 0.40
CA MET A 6 6.30 -7.57 -0.36
C MET A 6 5.09 -7.28 0.53
N LEU A 7 4.79 -8.17 1.49
CA LEU A 7 3.73 -7.94 2.47
C LEU A 7 4.04 -6.76 3.38
N SER A 8 5.29 -6.61 3.81
CA SER A 8 5.73 -5.45 4.59
C SER A 8 5.54 -4.15 3.81
N ASP A 9 5.91 -4.12 2.53
CA ASP A 9 5.77 -2.94 1.68
C ASP A 9 4.29 -2.60 1.38
N LEU A 10 3.45 -3.61 1.14
CA LEU A 10 2.00 -3.42 1.02
C LEU A 10 1.40 -2.82 2.31
N THR A 11 1.83 -3.32 3.46
CA THR A 11 1.40 -2.80 4.78
C THR A 11 1.83 -1.35 4.98
N ALA A 12 3.06 -1.00 4.60
CA ALA A 12 3.56 0.38 4.63
C ALA A 12 2.77 1.32 3.70
N GLN A 13 2.20 0.79 2.62
CA GLN A 13 1.29 1.51 1.71
C GLN A 13 -0.16 1.57 2.21
N GLY A 14 -0.44 1.12 3.44
CA GLY A 14 -1.75 1.19 4.08
C GLY A 14 -2.68 0.01 3.77
N TRP A 15 -2.17 -1.09 3.22
CA TRP A 15 -2.97 -2.29 3.01
C TRP A 15 -3.06 -3.13 4.29
N SER A 16 -4.28 -3.45 4.72
CA SER A 16 -4.49 -4.37 5.84
C SER A 16 -4.28 -5.83 5.42
N GLN A 17 -3.86 -6.67 6.37
CA GLN A 17 -3.68 -8.11 6.11
C GLN A 17 -4.97 -8.80 5.65
N ALA A 18 -6.14 -8.38 6.15
CA ALA A 18 -7.43 -8.89 5.72
C ALA A 18 -7.70 -8.57 4.25
N ARG A 19 -7.49 -7.31 3.84
CA ARG A 19 -7.66 -6.87 2.46
C ARG A 19 -6.71 -7.57 1.49
N ILE A 20 -5.47 -7.80 1.93
CA ILE A 20 -4.48 -8.57 1.16
C ILE A 20 -4.96 -10.02 1.00
N ALA A 21 -5.46 -10.64 2.07
CA ALA A 21 -5.95 -12.01 2.06
C ALA A 21 -7.11 -12.20 1.07
N GLU A 22 -8.08 -11.28 1.09
CA GLU A 22 -9.19 -11.25 0.14
C GLU A 22 -8.70 -11.18 -1.32
N HIS A 23 -7.74 -10.28 -1.61
CA HIS A 23 -7.16 -10.15 -2.95
C HIS A 23 -6.34 -11.37 -3.39
N CYS A 24 -5.74 -12.08 -2.44
CA CYS A 24 -4.90 -13.25 -2.71
C CYS A 24 -5.67 -14.58 -2.58
N ASN A 25 -7.00 -14.54 -2.47
CA ASN A 25 -7.87 -15.71 -2.28
C ASN A 25 -7.37 -16.64 -1.17
N THR A 26 -7.04 -16.04 -0.01
CA THR A 26 -6.54 -16.74 1.17
C THR A 26 -7.14 -16.13 2.43
N THR A 27 -6.65 -16.51 3.60
CA THR A 27 -7.15 -16.04 4.89
C THR A 27 -6.16 -15.10 5.58
N GLN A 28 -6.67 -14.15 6.38
CA GLN A 28 -5.82 -13.23 7.15
C GLN A 28 -4.82 -13.95 8.07
N PRO A 29 -5.16 -15.07 8.76
CA PRO A 29 -4.17 -15.86 9.51
C PRO A 29 -3.06 -16.44 8.64
N THR A 30 -3.35 -16.80 7.38
CA THR A 30 -2.33 -17.27 6.44
C THR A 30 -1.37 -16.15 6.09
N ILE A 31 -1.88 -14.95 5.78
CA ILE A 31 -1.04 -13.76 5.56
C ILE A 31 -0.17 -13.47 6.80
N PHE A 32 -0.77 -13.47 7.99
CA PHE A 32 -0.04 -13.25 9.24
C PHE A 32 1.11 -14.26 9.41
N ARG A 33 0.85 -15.56 9.21
CA ARG A 33 1.91 -16.59 9.32
C ARG A 33 3.05 -16.35 8.33
N ILE A 34 2.74 -15.96 7.08
CA ILE A 34 3.75 -15.64 6.07
C ILE A 34 4.58 -14.43 6.50
N THR A 35 3.96 -13.40 7.09
CA THR A 35 4.72 -12.25 7.64
C THR A 35 5.70 -12.63 8.75
N LYS A 36 5.46 -13.76 9.43
CA LYS A 36 6.37 -14.32 10.44
C LYS A 36 7.40 -15.30 9.87
N GLY A 37 7.50 -15.41 8.54
CA GLY A 37 8.43 -16.32 7.86
C GLY A 37 7.91 -17.74 7.70
N GLY A 38 6.61 -17.98 7.90
CA GLY A 38 6.03 -19.28 7.67
C GLY A 38 5.93 -19.65 6.19
N ASP A 39 5.76 -20.95 5.95
CA ASP A 39 5.76 -21.49 4.59
C ASP A 39 4.59 -20.95 3.75
N THR A 40 4.88 -20.72 2.47
CA THR A 40 3.97 -20.08 1.51
C THR A 40 3.71 -21.01 0.34
N ARG A 41 2.44 -21.40 0.16
CA ARG A 41 2.02 -22.11 -1.05
C ARG A 41 2.29 -21.25 -2.28
N TYR A 42 2.76 -21.90 -3.35
CA TYR A 42 3.12 -21.23 -4.60
C TYR A 42 2.03 -20.27 -5.10
N GLU A 43 0.78 -20.72 -5.18
CA GLU A 43 -0.36 -19.90 -5.64
C GLU A 43 -0.55 -18.62 -4.82
N VAL A 44 -0.44 -18.72 -3.49
CA VAL A 44 -0.56 -17.57 -2.59
C VAL A 44 0.61 -16.62 -2.79
N GLY A 45 1.83 -17.16 -2.92
CA GLY A 45 3.02 -16.35 -3.24
C GLY A 45 2.85 -15.58 -4.55
N LYS A 46 2.42 -16.25 -5.63
CA LYS A 46 2.18 -15.63 -6.93
C LYS A 46 1.09 -14.56 -6.89
N ALA A 47 0.03 -14.79 -6.10
CA ALA A 47 -1.02 -13.80 -5.90
C ALA A 47 -0.49 -12.55 -5.17
N ILE A 48 0.31 -12.72 -4.11
CA ILE A 48 0.95 -11.61 -3.37
C ILE A 48 1.88 -10.82 -4.28
N GLU A 49 2.74 -11.50 -5.05
CA GLU A 49 3.62 -10.83 -5.99
C GLU A 49 2.85 -10.01 -7.04
N SER A 50 1.72 -10.55 -7.53
CA SER A 50 0.92 -9.90 -8.55
C SER A 50 0.19 -8.67 -7.99
N LEU A 51 -0.31 -8.76 -6.76
CA LEU A 51 -0.87 -7.62 -6.03
C LEU A 51 0.20 -6.54 -5.83
N HIS A 52 1.37 -6.88 -5.30
CA HIS A 52 2.47 -5.96 -5.07
C HIS A 52 2.86 -5.21 -6.36
N ARG A 53 3.11 -5.95 -7.45
CA ARG A 53 3.42 -5.35 -8.76
C ARG A 53 2.34 -4.39 -9.25
N LYS A 54 1.06 -4.71 -9.04
CA LYS A 54 -0.06 -3.84 -9.45
C LYS A 54 -0.05 -2.53 -8.67
N ILE A 55 0.12 -2.59 -7.34
CA ILE A 55 0.11 -1.42 -6.48
C ILE A 55 1.36 -0.56 -6.69
N THR A 56 2.56 -1.14 -6.77
CA THR A 56 3.79 -0.38 -7.03
C THR A 56 3.77 0.31 -8.39
N LYS A 57 3.18 -0.33 -9.43
CA LYS A 57 2.99 0.31 -10.74
C LYS A 57 2.01 1.48 -10.67
N ALA A 58 0.91 1.32 -9.93
CA ALA A 58 -0.06 2.41 -9.74
C ALA A 58 0.56 3.59 -8.98
N ALA A 59 1.35 3.32 -7.94
CA ALA A 59 2.06 4.36 -7.17
C ALA A 59 3.05 5.17 -8.01
N ARG A 60 3.66 4.57 -9.05
CA ARG A 60 4.57 5.28 -9.97
C ARG A 60 3.84 6.13 -11.02
N LYS A 61 2.56 5.84 -11.31
CA LYS A 61 1.82 6.49 -12.40
C LYS A 61 1.12 7.80 -12.00
N GLU A 62 1.09 8.13 -10.71
CA GLU A 62 0.54 9.40 -10.23
C GLU A 62 1.43 10.02 -9.14
N PRO A 63 2.02 11.21 -9.35
CA PRO A 63 2.27 12.10 -8.24
C PRO A 63 0.89 12.55 -7.73
N ARG A 64 0.32 11.84 -6.76
CA ARG A 64 -0.93 12.30 -6.12
C ARG A 64 -0.66 13.71 -5.58
N PRO A 65 -1.40 14.75 -6.00
CA PRO A 65 -1.30 16.05 -5.35
C PRO A 65 -1.68 15.86 -3.88
N THR A 66 -0.76 16.24 -2.99
CA THR A 66 -1.05 16.31 -1.57
C THR A 66 -2.15 17.35 -1.39
N PHE A 67 -3.33 16.90 -1.00
CA PHE A 67 -4.36 17.79 -0.50
C PHE A 67 -3.79 18.50 0.72
N HIS A 68 -3.35 19.75 0.54
CA HIS A 68 -3.19 20.67 1.64
C HIS A 68 -4.60 20.97 2.12
N SER A 69 -4.91 20.54 3.35
CA SER A 69 -6.10 20.98 4.06
C SER A 69 -6.11 22.51 4.04
N THR A 70 -6.92 23.08 3.15
CA THR A 70 -7.05 24.53 3.02
C THR A 70 -7.98 24.95 4.15
N GLY A 71 -7.37 25.32 5.27
CA GLY A 71 -8.03 25.95 6.40
C GLY A 71 -7.48 27.35 6.63
N GLU A 72 -7.33 28.17 5.59
CA GLU A 72 -7.55 29.62 5.67
C GLU A 72 -7.43 30.28 4.29
N ILE A 73 -8.48 31.00 3.90
CA ILE A 73 -8.39 32.06 2.91
C ILE A 73 -7.97 33.31 3.67
N ILE A 74 -6.71 33.74 3.54
CA ILE A 74 -6.36 35.14 3.77
C ILE A 74 -5.93 35.73 2.43
N ARG A 75 -6.88 36.40 1.78
CA ARG A 75 -6.59 37.40 0.76
C ARG A 75 -6.65 38.77 1.42
N SER A 76 -5.50 39.37 1.64
CA SER A 76 -5.27 40.82 1.62
C SER A 76 -3.75 40.98 1.59
N GLY A 77 -3.13 41.20 0.44
CA GLY A 77 -3.21 42.48 -0.24
C GLY A 77 -1.96 43.27 0.14
N GLY A 78 -0.88 43.10 -0.62
CA GLY A 78 0.23 44.05 -0.56
C GLY A 78 -0.21 45.41 -1.10
N LYS A 79 0.31 46.50 -0.53
CA LYS A 79 1.06 47.58 -1.21
C LYS A 79 1.26 48.80 -0.29
N GLY A 80 2.47 49.36 -0.30
CA GLY A 80 2.79 50.75 0.08
C GLY A 80 3.86 50.80 1.17
N ARG A 81 5.13 50.96 0.80
CA ARG A 81 5.85 52.25 0.65
C ARG A 81 6.04 52.97 1.97
#